data_AF-A0AAD6WMR1-F1
#
_entry.id   AF-A0AAD6WMR1-F1
#
_cell.length_a   1.000
_cell.length_b   1.000
_cell.length_c   1.000
_cell.angle_alpha   90.00
_cell.angle_beta   90.00
_cell.angle_gamma   90.00
#
_symmetry.space_group_name_H-M   'P 1'
#
loop_
_entity.id
_entity.type
_entity.pdbx_description
1 polymer ?
#
loop_
_entity_poly.entity_id
_entity_poly.type
_entity_poly.pdbx_seq_one_letter_code
_entity_poly.pdbx_strand_id
1 'polypeptide(L)'
;MRFNFLSIALLTGLATIVSAQGNFCDEASRFGNLNTFTVTANLTCAIQLDNTPTFLDYYIDATATHTVTGPILIARRTYDNTTSPPIDQFTAVLPNWFYFTDASYSLMMDNSFARPGPTGQSVITVGGISAGINITGF
;
A
#
# COMPACT_ATOMS: atom_id res chain seq x y z
N MET A 1 -27.81 60.11 -11.30
CA MET A 1 -27.81 58.74 -10.73
C MET A 1 -26.35 58.32 -10.58
N ARG A 2 -25.83 58.22 -9.35
CA ARG A 2 -24.42 57.88 -9.06
C ARG A 2 -24.34 56.37 -8.77
N PHE A 3 -23.58 55.63 -9.57
CA PHE A 3 -23.32 54.20 -9.34
C PHE A 3 -22.01 54.04 -8.55
N ASN A 4 -22.13 53.59 -7.31
CA ASN A 4 -20.99 53.14 -6.50
C ASN A 4 -20.59 51.73 -6.98
N PHE A 5 -19.33 51.56 -7.39
CA PHE A 5 -18.74 50.23 -7.63
C PHE A 5 -18.23 49.67 -6.30
N LEU A 6 -18.83 48.56 -5.85
CA LEU A 6 -18.39 47.79 -4.69
C LEU A 6 -17.35 46.76 -5.16
N SER A 7 -16.08 46.94 -4.78
CA SER A 7 -15.01 45.98 -5.06
C SER A 7 -15.16 44.75 -4.16
N ILE A 8 -15.27 43.56 -4.77
CA ILE A 8 -15.27 42.27 -4.08
C ILE A 8 -13.82 41.74 -4.11
N ALA A 9 -13.15 41.74 -2.96
CA ALA A 9 -11.86 41.07 -2.80
C ALA A 9 -12.08 39.56 -2.60
N LEU A 10 -11.65 38.74 -3.56
CA LEU A 10 -11.60 37.29 -3.40
C LEU A 10 -10.42 36.92 -2.49
N LEU A 11 -10.73 36.41 -1.30
CA LEU A 11 -9.77 35.82 -0.38
C LEU A 11 -9.59 34.34 -0.75
N THR A 12 -8.54 34.00 -1.50
CA THR A 12 -8.15 32.61 -1.73
C THR A 12 -7.44 32.08 -0.49
N GLY A 13 -8.19 31.41 0.39
CA GLY A 13 -7.61 30.68 1.51
C GLY A 13 -6.86 29.45 1.01
N LEU A 14 -5.53 29.43 1.19
CA LEU A 14 -4.76 28.19 1.11
C LEU A 14 -5.19 27.27 2.25
N ALA A 15 -5.90 26.18 1.94
CA ALA A 15 -6.09 25.10 2.88
C ALA A 15 -4.76 24.36 3.04
N THR A 16 -4.02 24.65 4.11
CA THR A 16 -2.91 23.82 4.54
C THR A 16 -3.47 22.57 5.20
N ILE A 17 -3.22 21.41 4.60
CA ILE A 17 -3.49 20.12 5.24
C ILE A 17 -2.43 19.97 6.33
N VAL A 18 -2.75 20.40 7.55
CA VAL A 18 -1.95 20.04 8.72
C VAL A 18 -2.18 18.55 8.92
N SER A 19 -1.17 17.72 8.61
CA SER A 19 -1.13 16.37 9.16
C SER A 19 -1.02 16.54 10.66
N ALA A 20 -2.14 16.38 11.38
CA ALA A 20 -2.08 16.19 12.81
C ALA A 20 -1.24 14.92 13.04
N GLN A 21 0.03 15.08 13.42
CA GLN A 21 0.69 14.06 14.22
C GLN A 21 -0.14 13.99 15.50
N GLY A 22 -1.11 13.08 15.52
CA GLY A 22 -1.85 12.77 16.72
C GLY A 22 -0.82 12.33 17.74
N ASN A 23 -0.51 13.20 18.69
CA ASN A 23 0.09 12.78 19.94
C ASN A 23 -0.92 11.80 20.53
N PHE A 24 -0.62 10.51 20.43
CA PHE A 24 -1.44 9.45 21.01
C PHE A 24 -1.57 9.76 22.50
N CYS A 25 -2.77 10.10 22.96
CA CYS A 25 -3.04 10.19 24.40
C CYS A 25 -2.77 8.81 25.01
N ASP A 26 -2.20 8.74 26.21
CA ASP A 26 -1.93 7.46 26.88
C ASP A 26 -3.22 6.62 27.02
N GLU A 27 -4.39 7.25 27.11
CA GLU A 27 -5.70 6.60 27.12
C GLU A 27 -6.05 5.90 25.79
N ALA A 28 -5.54 6.39 24.65
CA ALA A 28 -5.75 5.78 23.34
C ALA A 28 -5.01 4.44 23.20
N SER A 29 -3.91 4.24 23.93
CA SER A 29 -3.18 2.96 23.97
C SER A 29 -4.04 1.80 24.48
N ARG A 30 -5.08 2.08 25.28
CA ARG A 30 -6.05 1.08 25.76
C ARG A 30 -6.92 0.50 24.64
N PHE A 31 -6.94 1.16 23.48
CA PHE A 31 -7.67 0.74 22.29
C PHE A 31 -6.74 0.21 21.18
N GLY A 32 -5.44 0.08 21.48
CA GLY A 32 -4.41 -0.41 20.56
C GLY A 32 -3.62 0.72 19.89
N ASN A 33 -2.36 0.42 19.55
CA ASN A 33 -1.50 1.33 18.79
C ASN A 33 -1.55 0.95 17.31
N LEU A 34 -1.60 1.96 16.43
CA LEU A 34 -1.44 1.74 14.99
C LEU A 34 0.03 1.49 14.69
N ASN A 35 0.38 0.24 14.38
CA ASN A 35 1.72 -0.12 13.91
C ASN A 35 1.80 0.08 12.40
N THR A 36 2.34 1.22 11.96
CA THR A 36 2.56 1.50 10.54
C THR A 36 3.95 1.11 10.07
N PHE A 37 4.07 0.63 8.84
CA PHE A 37 5.37 0.35 8.19
C PHE A 37 5.36 0.82 6.74
N THR A 38 6.53 1.18 6.22
CA THR A 38 6.69 1.60 4.82
C THR A 38 7.01 0.40 3.95
N VAL A 39 6.23 0.23 2.88
CA VAL A 39 6.49 -0.75 1.83
C VAL A 39 7.07 -0.02 0.62
N THR A 40 8.16 -0.55 0.09
CA THR A 40 8.80 -0.06 -1.14
C THR A 40 9.05 -1.23 -2.06
N ALA A 41 8.38 -1.26 -3.20
CA ALA A 41 8.61 -2.22 -4.28
C ALA A 41 9.30 -1.53 -5.46
N ASN A 42 10.46 -2.05 -5.86
CA ASN A 42 11.18 -1.59 -7.04
C ASN A 42 10.83 -2.50 -8.23
N LEU A 43 10.11 -1.96 -9.20
CA LEU A 43 9.58 -2.66 -10.36
C LEU A 43 10.48 -2.52 -11.59
N THR A 44 11.71 -2.02 -11.44
CA THR A 44 12.66 -1.81 -12.54
C THR A 44 12.84 -3.08 -13.38
N CYS A 45 13.10 -4.22 -12.73
CA CYS A 45 13.28 -5.49 -13.44
C CYS A 45 11.99 -5.97 -14.12
N ALA A 46 10.83 -5.77 -13.49
CA ALA A 46 9.56 -6.15 -14.08
C ALA A 46 9.29 -5.36 -15.36
N ILE A 47 9.52 -4.04 -15.33
CA ILE A 47 9.37 -3.17 -16.50
C ILE A 47 10.40 -3.51 -17.60
N GLN A 48 11.66 -3.74 -17.24
CA GLN A 48 12.73 -4.10 -18.20
C GLN A 48 12.46 -5.43 -18.92
N LEU A 49 11.66 -6.32 -18.33
CA LEU A 49 11.26 -7.61 -18.89
C LEU A 49 9.86 -7.58 -19.50
N ASP A 50 9.32 -6.39 -19.80
CA ASP A 50 7.98 -6.19 -20.36
C ASP A 50 6.83 -6.78 -19.52
N ASN A 51 7.02 -6.87 -18.20
CA ASN A 51 6.05 -7.35 -17.22
C ASN A 51 5.44 -6.18 -16.42
N THR A 52 5.08 -5.11 -17.12
CA THR A 52 4.54 -3.89 -16.51
C THR A 52 3.27 -4.21 -15.72
N PRO A 53 3.25 -3.97 -14.39
CA PRO A 53 2.11 -4.29 -13.56
C PRO A 53 0.84 -3.55 -13.97
N THR A 54 -0.30 -4.19 -13.76
CA THR A 54 -1.63 -3.56 -13.74
C THR A 54 -2.10 -3.42 -12.30
N PHE A 55 -1.97 -4.50 -11.52
CA PHE A 55 -2.29 -4.52 -10.09
C PHE A 55 -1.12 -5.06 -9.29
N LEU A 56 -0.93 -4.47 -8.12
CA LEU A 56 0.03 -4.88 -7.11
C LEU A 56 -0.76 -5.21 -5.85
N ASP A 57 -0.76 -6.49 -5.49
CA ASP A 57 -1.39 -6.98 -4.28
C ASP A 57 -0.32 -7.33 -3.26
N TYR A 58 -0.39 -6.72 -2.09
CA TYR A 58 0.55 -6.92 -1.00
C TYR A 58 -0.11 -7.71 0.11
N TYR A 59 0.54 -8.79 0.51
CA TYR A 59 0.05 -9.71 1.53
C TYR A 59 1.07 -9.92 2.64
N ILE A 60 0.60 -10.16 3.85
CA ILE A 60 1.39 -10.83 4.87
C ILE A 60 1.04 -12.31 4.81
N ASP A 61 2.02 -13.15 4.51
CA ASP A 61 1.91 -14.60 4.60
C ASP A 61 2.73 -15.11 5.78
N ALA A 62 2.28 -16.22 6.36
CA ALA A 62 2.87 -16.77 7.57
C ALA A 62 3.05 -18.28 7.43
N THR A 63 4.22 -18.76 7.83
CA THR A 63 4.49 -20.18 8.00
C THR A 63 4.66 -20.48 9.48
N ALA A 64 3.86 -21.39 10.03
CA ALA A 64 3.91 -21.81 11.42
C ALA A 64 3.89 -23.33 11.54
N THR A 65 4.04 -23.86 12.76
CA THR A 65 3.91 -25.31 13.01
C THR A 65 2.48 -25.81 12.92
N HIS A 66 1.51 -24.89 12.91
CA HIS A 66 0.09 -25.14 12.80
C HIS A 66 -0.49 -24.42 11.56
N THR A 67 -1.72 -24.77 11.19
CA THR A 67 -2.39 -24.13 10.05
C THR A 67 -2.73 -22.68 10.37
N VAL A 68 -2.20 -21.75 9.58
CA VAL A 68 -2.57 -20.33 9.60
C VAL A 68 -3.61 -20.07 8.51
N THR A 69 -4.59 -19.22 8.81
CA THR A 69 -5.69 -18.87 7.91
C THR A 69 -5.21 -17.94 6.79
N GLY A 70 -4.55 -18.51 5.76
CA GLY A 70 -4.22 -17.84 4.49
C GLY A 70 -3.43 -16.52 4.59
N PRO A 71 -3.05 -15.95 3.43
CA PRO A 71 -2.37 -14.66 3.40
C PRO A 71 -3.34 -13.51 3.71
N ILE A 72 -2.85 -12.50 4.45
CA ILE A 72 -3.58 -11.31 4.85
C ILE A 72 -3.31 -10.19 3.84
N LEU A 73 -4.29 -9.78 3.04
CA LEU A 73 -4.14 -8.65 2.12
C LEU A 73 -4.00 -7.34 2.92
N ILE A 74 -2.86 -6.66 2.76
CA ILE A 74 -2.61 -5.36 3.41
C ILE A 74 -2.88 -4.17 2.49
N ALA A 75 -2.72 -4.35 1.17
CA ALA A 75 -3.00 -3.32 0.18
C ALA A 75 -3.18 -3.92 -1.21
N ARG A 76 -4.14 -3.37 -1.97
CA ARG A 76 -4.24 -3.54 -3.42
C ARG A 76 -4.01 -2.18 -4.06
N ARG A 77 -3.11 -2.12 -5.03
CA ARG A 77 -2.76 -0.89 -5.74
C ARG A 77 -2.86 -1.08 -7.24
N THR A 78 -3.42 -0.09 -7.92
CA THR A 78 -3.30 0.02 -9.37
C THR A 78 -1.96 0.65 -9.67
N TYR A 79 -1.14 0.00 -10.49
CA TYR A 79 0.14 0.56 -10.88
C TYR A 79 -0.07 1.71 -11.85
N ASP A 80 0.42 2.88 -11.48
CA ASP A 80 0.42 4.08 -12.33
C ASP A 80 1.85 4.39 -12.76
N ASN A 81 2.15 4.08 -14.02
CA ASN A 81 3.48 4.32 -14.60
C ASN A 81 3.79 5.80 -14.84
N THR A 82 2.83 6.70 -14.61
CA THR A 82 2.97 8.14 -14.87
C THR A 82 3.38 8.93 -13.62
N THR A 83 3.04 8.44 -12.43
CA THR A 83 3.25 9.17 -11.17
C THR A 83 4.43 8.67 -10.35
N SER A 84 4.80 7.39 -10.47
CA SER A 84 5.88 6.81 -9.65
C SER A 84 6.70 5.69 -10.34
N PRO A 85 7.06 5.80 -11.63
CA PRO A 85 7.93 4.79 -12.22
C PRO A 85 9.36 4.88 -11.64
N PRO A 86 10.04 3.76 -11.35
CA PRO A 86 9.58 2.36 -11.28
C PRO A 86 9.29 1.91 -9.83
N ILE A 87 8.98 2.82 -8.91
CA ILE A 87 8.91 2.56 -7.47
C ILE A 87 7.47 2.72 -6.98
N ASP A 88 6.88 1.64 -6.48
CA ASP A 88 5.65 1.73 -5.71
C ASP A 88 5.99 1.84 -4.21
N GLN A 89 5.55 2.93 -3.59
CA GLN A 89 5.79 3.20 -2.17
C GLN A 89 4.52 3.65 -1.46
N PHE A 90 4.27 3.09 -0.27
CA PHE A 90 3.18 3.51 0.61
C PHE A 90 3.47 3.15 2.06
N THR A 91 2.71 3.78 2.96
CA THR A 91 2.64 3.40 4.36
C THR A 91 1.46 2.45 4.56
N ALA A 92 1.74 1.24 5.02
CA ALA A 92 0.75 0.25 5.43
C ALA A 92 0.53 0.31 6.94
N VAL A 93 -0.66 -0.12 7.38
CA VAL A 93 -0.95 -0.39 8.79
C VAL A 93 -0.95 -1.90 8.97
N LEU A 94 -0.24 -2.42 9.97
CA LEU A 94 -0.31 -3.82 10.34
C LEU A 94 -1.74 -4.12 10.82
N PRO A 95 -2.49 -5.02 10.14
CA PRO A 95 -3.84 -5.34 10.56
C PRO A 95 -3.85 -5.96 11.96
N ASN A 96 -4.85 -5.62 12.79
CA ASN A 96 -5.08 -6.35 14.03
C ASN A 96 -5.67 -7.73 13.68
N TRP A 97 -4.83 -8.76 13.74
CA TRP A 97 -5.15 -10.12 13.32
C TRP A 97 -4.51 -11.15 14.25
N PHE A 98 -4.78 -12.43 14.02
CA PHE A 98 -4.13 -13.52 14.75
C PHE A 98 -2.68 -13.68 14.28
N TYR A 99 -1.75 -13.29 15.14
CA TYR A 99 -0.32 -13.52 14.99
C TYR A 99 0.15 -14.48 16.09
N PHE A 100 1.02 -15.40 15.71
CA PHE A 100 1.58 -16.45 16.56
C PHE A 100 3.08 -16.26 16.75
N THR A 101 3.56 -16.61 17.94
CA THR A 101 4.99 -16.51 18.33
C THR A 101 5.87 -17.56 17.66
N ASP A 102 5.29 -18.67 17.18
CA ASP A 102 5.99 -19.74 16.46
C ASP A 102 5.94 -19.55 14.93
N ALA A 103 5.34 -18.46 14.43
CA ALA A 103 5.21 -18.19 13.02
C ALA A 103 6.35 -17.32 12.47
N SER A 104 6.81 -17.64 11.27
CA SER A 104 7.66 -16.79 10.44
C SER A 104 6.80 -16.04 9.43
N TYR A 105 6.95 -14.71 9.37
CA TYR A 105 6.15 -13.85 8.50
C TYR A 105 6.95 -13.38 7.29
N SER A 106 6.26 -13.25 6.17
CA SER A 106 6.79 -12.64 4.96
C SER A 106 5.79 -11.64 4.39
N LEU A 107 6.31 -10.52 3.90
CA LEU A 107 5.57 -9.62 3.03
C LEU A 107 5.71 -10.15 1.60
N MET A 108 4.60 -10.56 1.01
CA MET A 108 4.51 -10.96 -0.38
C MET A 108 3.93 -9.83 -1.22
N MET A 109 4.44 -9.67 -2.43
CA MET A 109 3.83 -8.82 -3.45
C MET A 109 3.55 -9.68 -4.67
N ASP A 110 2.28 -9.74 -5.06
CA ASP A 110 1.84 -10.29 -6.33
C ASP A 110 1.59 -9.17 -7.34
N ASN A 111 2.35 -9.22 -8.43
CA ASN A 111 2.22 -8.38 -9.60
C ASN A 111 1.35 -9.10 -10.64
N SER A 112 0.16 -8.57 -10.88
CA SER A 112 -0.70 -8.98 -11.99
C SER A 112 -0.45 -8.11 -13.21
N PHE A 113 -0.11 -8.73 -14.34
CA PHE A 113 0.22 -8.04 -15.58
C PHE A 113 -0.29 -8.78 -16.81
N ALA A 114 -0.59 -8.01 -17.85
CA ALA A 114 -1.12 -8.51 -19.11
C ALA A 114 0.00 -9.00 -20.03
N ARG A 115 -0.17 -10.15 -20.68
CA ARG A 115 0.69 -10.64 -21.76
C ARG A 115 -0.12 -11.23 -22.92
N PRO A 116 0.41 -11.18 -24.16
CA PRO A 116 -0.24 -11.84 -25.29
C PRO A 116 -0.30 -13.35 -25.10
N GLY A 117 -1.49 -13.94 -25.22
CA GLY A 117 -1.68 -15.38 -25.32
C GLY A 117 -1.39 -15.92 -26.73
N PRO A 118 -1.41 -17.25 -26.92
CA PRO A 118 -1.08 -17.90 -28.20
C PRO A 118 -1.97 -17.46 -29.38
N THR A 119 -3.18 -16.98 -29.10
CA THR A 119 -4.16 -16.52 -30.09
C THR A 119 -4.21 -14.99 -30.24
N GLY A 120 -3.27 -14.26 -29.62
CA GLY A 120 -3.24 -12.79 -29.59
C GLY A 120 -4.20 -12.14 -28.59
N GLN A 121 -5.06 -12.92 -27.92
CA GLN A 121 -5.86 -12.42 -26.80
C GLN A 121 -4.98 -12.16 -25.57
N SER A 122 -5.20 -11.05 -24.89
CA SER A 122 -4.46 -10.73 -23.67
C SER A 122 -4.88 -11.66 -22.53
N VAL A 123 -3.90 -12.24 -21.85
CA VAL A 123 -4.09 -13.03 -20.62
C VAL A 123 -3.41 -12.32 -19.46
N ILE A 124 -4.04 -12.38 -18.28
CA ILE A 124 -3.42 -11.87 -17.05
C ILE A 124 -2.58 -12.98 -16.44
N THR A 125 -1.30 -12.70 -16.23
CA THR A 125 -0.38 -13.55 -15.49
C THR A 125 -0.02 -12.87 -14.18
N VAL A 126 0.35 -13.68 -13.19
CA VAL A 126 0.84 -13.20 -11.89
C VAL A 126 2.29 -13.61 -11.74
N GLY A 127 3.12 -12.70 -11.28
CA GLY A 127 4.46 -12.98 -10.75
C GLY A 127 4.59 -12.34 -9.38
N GLY A 128 5.45 -12.87 -8.51
CA GLY A 128 5.54 -12.36 -7.15
C GLY A 128 6.94 -12.35 -6.60
N ILE A 129 7.11 -11.59 -5.53
CA ILE A 129 8.31 -11.57 -4.69
C ILE A 129 7.89 -11.66 -3.22
N SER A 130 8.80 -12.13 -2.38
CA SER A 130 8.58 -12.20 -0.93
C SER A 130 9.81 -11.67 -0.18
N ALA A 131 9.58 -10.96 0.90
CA ALA A 131 10.62 -10.54 1.85
C ALA A 131 10.22 -10.92 3.27
N GLY A 132 11.15 -11.47 4.05
CA GLY A 132 10.89 -11.78 5.46
C GLY A 132 10.65 -10.51 6.26
N ILE A 133 9.66 -10.55 7.16
CA ILE A 133 9.36 -9.45 8.09
C ILE A 133 9.34 -9.95 9.52
N ASN A 134 9.75 -9.09 10.46
CA ASN A 134 9.67 -9.39 11.87
C ASN A 134 8.47 -8.64 12.45
N ILE A 135 7.47 -9.39 12.92
CA ILE A 135 6.31 -8.84 13.63
C ILE A 135 6.54 -9.14 15.11
N THR A 136 6.60 -8.09 15.93
CA THR A 136 6.81 -8.19 17.38
C THR A 136 5.69 -7.46 18.12
N GLY A 137 5.41 -7.87 19.37
CA GLY A 137 4.47 -7.18 20.25
C GLY A 137 3.03 -7.68 20.24
N PHE A 138 2.83 -8.98 19.98
CA PHE A 138 1.59 -9.71 20.28
C PHE A 138 1.65 -10.40 21.65
#